data_AF-A0A0P1H5A5-F1
#
_entry.id   AF-A0A0P1H5A5-F1
#
_cell.length_a   1.000
_cell.length_b   1.000
_cell.length_c   1.000
_cell.angle_alpha   90.00
_cell.angle_beta   90.00
_cell.angle_gamma   90.00
#
_symmetry.space_group_name_H-M   'P 1'
#
loop_
_entity.id
_entity.type
_entity.pdbx_description
1 polymer ?
#
loop_
_entity_poly.entity_id
_entity_poly.type
_entity_poly.pdbx_seq_one_letter_code
_entity_poly.pdbx_strand_id
1 'polypeptide(L)'
;MLASATIVNATNGVVVTTLNSLIEEYEYPPADLRGLQKVLQALEEFEVQLAPSFQEEGDLDVERTLKKRQPQNVVANRIQDILDAGGENYDVELKSSIYIDTKRKQHQPGLLLKDYVSDKLKRKLAQEICAFLNRTGGILLLGVANDLKIVGCEDDFSVHPGDGTHEDKADLIISSIVEKYFVKPYAVLNHIHIQCCEFQDRHLVMIEITKMQDLAFLKKEAPNDAELYIRSGTSARPIPFCQIEDYFKLKPLGMVDAS
;
A
#
# COMPACT_ATOMS: atom_id res chain seq x y z
N MET A 1 -13.33 25.63 5.65
CA MET A 1 -12.89 25.46 7.05
C MET A 1 -11.36 25.62 7.14
N LEU A 2 -10.77 26.03 8.26
CA LEU A 2 -9.30 25.87 8.43
C LEU A 2 -9.04 24.39 8.65
N ALA A 3 -8.30 23.73 7.75
CA ALA A 3 -7.90 22.34 7.92
C ALA A 3 -6.56 22.27 8.66
N SER A 4 -6.40 21.21 9.45
CA SER A 4 -5.14 20.86 10.08
C SER A 4 -4.05 20.64 9.03
N ALA A 5 -2.79 20.92 9.38
CA ALA A 5 -1.67 20.74 8.45
C ALA A 5 -1.56 19.29 7.98
N THR A 6 -1.84 18.33 8.87
CA THR A 6 -1.84 16.90 8.56
C THR A 6 -2.91 16.52 7.55
N ILE A 7 -4.14 17.04 7.68
CA ILE A 7 -5.21 16.80 6.68
C ILE A 7 -4.84 17.44 5.34
N VAL A 8 -4.27 18.64 5.33
CA VAL A 8 -3.80 19.29 4.10
C VAL A 8 -2.68 18.47 3.46
N ASN A 9 -1.72 17.96 4.23
CA ASN A 9 -0.66 17.10 3.71
C ASN A 9 -1.22 15.81 3.11
N ALA A 10 -2.25 15.23 3.72
CA ALA A 10 -2.94 14.04 3.21
C ALA A 10 -3.64 14.27 1.86
N THR A 11 -3.82 15.53 1.44
CA THR A 11 -4.32 15.83 0.09
C THR A 11 -3.29 15.62 -1.01
N ASN A 12 -1.99 15.50 -0.69
CA ASN A 12 -0.92 15.32 -1.66
C ASN A 12 -0.23 13.94 -1.58
N GLY A 13 -0.58 13.12 -0.60
CA GLY A 13 -0.01 11.80 -0.40
C GLY A 13 -0.55 11.12 0.85
N VAL A 14 -0.07 9.92 1.15
CA VAL A 14 -0.48 9.19 2.35
C VAL A 14 0.19 9.75 3.61
N VAL A 15 -0.58 9.89 4.68
CA VAL A 15 -0.08 10.35 5.99
C VAL A 15 -0.56 9.41 7.09
N VAL A 16 0.33 9.01 8.00
CA VAL A 16 -0.04 8.21 9.19
C VAL A 16 -0.18 9.14 10.39
N THR A 17 -1.29 9.02 11.13
CA THR A 17 -1.57 9.82 12.33
C THR A 17 -2.54 9.07 13.24
N THR A 18 -2.80 9.60 14.44
CA THR A 18 -3.93 9.18 15.28
C THR A 18 -5.03 10.25 15.24
N LEU A 19 -6.23 9.90 15.71
CA LEU A 19 -7.30 10.89 15.85
C LEU A 19 -6.97 11.89 16.96
N ASN A 20 -6.33 11.46 18.05
CA ASN A 20 -5.88 12.36 19.10
C ASN A 20 -4.89 13.41 18.59
N SER A 21 -3.90 13.04 17.78
CA SER A 21 -2.97 14.01 17.18
C SER A 21 -3.70 15.04 16.30
N LEU A 22 -4.69 14.59 15.51
CA LEU A 22 -5.49 15.50 14.69
C LEU A 22 -6.36 16.43 15.53
N ILE A 23 -6.95 15.93 16.62
CA ILE A 23 -7.75 16.72 17.57
C ILE A 23 -6.89 17.83 18.19
N GLU A 24 -5.67 17.50 18.59
CA GLU A 24 -4.71 18.45 19.16
C GLU A 24 -4.28 19.53 18.16
N GLU A 25 -4.15 19.22 16.86
CA GLU A 25 -3.88 20.22 15.82
C GLU A 25 -5.01 21.26 15.67
N TYR A 26 -6.22 20.94 16.10
CA TYR A 26 -7.35 21.87 16.18
C TYR A 26 -7.45 22.58 17.55
N GLU A 27 -6.42 22.48 18.39
CA GLU A 27 -6.34 23.09 19.73
C GLU A 27 -7.37 22.54 20.72
N TYR A 28 -7.82 21.30 20.52
CA TYR A 28 -8.68 20.58 21.47
C TYR A 28 -7.84 19.59 22.29
N PRO A 29 -8.22 19.33 23.57
CA PRO A 29 -7.60 18.25 24.34
C PRO A 29 -7.85 16.87 23.71
N PRO A 30 -6.94 15.89 23.91
CA PRO A 30 -7.19 14.49 23.52
C PRO A 30 -8.55 13.98 24.00
N ALA A 31 -9.19 13.16 23.18
CA ALA A 31 -10.55 12.64 23.41
C ALA A 31 -11.68 13.68 23.57
N ASP A 32 -11.47 14.96 23.23
CA ASP A 32 -12.56 15.94 23.20
C ASP A 32 -13.53 15.65 22.02
N LEU A 33 -14.82 15.47 22.33
CA LEU A 33 -15.84 15.12 21.36
C LEU A 33 -16.08 16.21 20.30
N ARG A 34 -15.89 17.49 20.64
CA ARG A 34 -16.03 18.60 19.67
C ARG A 34 -14.83 18.62 18.74
N GLY A 35 -13.65 18.36 19.27
CA GLY A 35 -12.44 18.15 18.49
C GLY A 35 -12.59 16.99 17.52
N LEU A 36 -13.08 15.84 17.98
CA LEU A 36 -13.35 14.68 17.12
C LEU A 36 -14.36 15.03 16.02
N GLN A 37 -15.47 15.67 16.37
CA GLN A 37 -16.46 16.11 15.38
C GLN A 37 -15.83 17.06 14.34
N LYS A 38 -14.95 17.96 14.77
CA LYS A 38 -14.24 18.89 13.90
C LYS A 38 -13.31 18.16 12.93
N VAL A 39 -12.55 17.18 13.42
CA VAL A 39 -11.66 16.34 12.60
C VAL A 39 -12.46 15.57 11.56
N LEU A 40 -13.54 14.88 11.96
CA LEU A 40 -14.37 14.10 11.05
C LEU A 40 -15.01 14.97 9.96
N GLN A 41 -15.50 16.16 10.32
CA GLN A 41 -16.04 17.11 9.36
C GLN A 41 -14.98 17.62 8.37
N ALA A 42 -13.76 17.87 8.84
CA ALA A 42 -12.66 18.29 7.96
C ALA A 42 -12.21 17.16 7.02
N LEU A 43 -12.15 15.92 7.49
CA LEU A 43 -11.85 14.76 6.64
C LEU A 43 -12.88 14.63 5.51
N GLU A 44 -14.16 14.80 5.82
CA GLU A 44 -15.25 14.80 4.83
C GLU A 44 -15.14 15.97 3.83
N GLU A 45 -14.96 17.21 4.30
CA GLU A 45 -14.85 18.41 3.45
C GLU A 45 -13.67 18.32 2.47
N PHE A 46 -12.57 17.68 2.88
CA PHE A 46 -11.37 17.52 2.06
C PHE A 46 -11.33 16.20 1.28
N GLU A 47 -12.36 15.36 1.40
CA GLU A 47 -12.47 14.04 0.76
C GLU A 47 -11.27 13.13 1.12
N VAL A 48 -10.80 13.24 2.37
CA VAL A 48 -9.71 12.44 2.91
C VAL A 48 -10.32 11.26 3.68
N GLN A 49 -10.03 10.06 3.21
CA GLN A 49 -10.44 8.81 3.86
C GLN A 49 -9.52 8.50 5.03
N LEU A 50 -10.12 7.89 6.05
CA LEU A 50 -9.49 7.45 7.27
C LEU A 50 -9.46 5.91 7.28
N ALA A 51 -8.28 5.30 7.36
CA ALA A 51 -8.13 3.83 7.35
C ALA A 51 -7.26 3.33 8.53
N PRO A 52 -7.79 2.54 9.48
CA PRO A 52 -9.20 2.14 9.58
C PRO A 52 -10.13 3.33 9.85
N SER A 53 -11.40 3.18 9.45
CA SER A 53 -12.42 4.20 9.74
C SER A 53 -12.72 4.25 11.24
N PHE A 54 -13.28 5.37 11.72
CA PHE A 54 -13.68 5.51 13.12
C PHE A 54 -14.79 4.52 13.52
N GLN A 55 -15.62 4.10 12.56
CA GLN A 55 -16.70 3.14 12.78
C GLN A 55 -16.17 1.70 12.94
N GLU A 56 -15.09 1.36 12.24
CA GLU A 56 -14.43 0.05 12.34
C GLU A 56 -13.55 -0.06 13.58
N GLU A 57 -12.85 1.02 13.91
CA GLU A 57 -11.98 1.11 15.08
C GLU A 57 -12.22 2.44 15.79
N GLY A 58 -12.76 2.38 17.01
CA GLY A 58 -13.16 3.55 17.80
C GLY A 58 -12.04 4.11 18.67
N ASP A 59 -10.94 3.39 18.85
CA ASP A 59 -9.81 3.84 19.66
C ASP A 59 -9.09 5.02 19.00
N LEU A 60 -9.01 6.16 19.69
CA LEU A 60 -8.47 7.41 19.15
C LEU A 60 -6.95 7.40 18.99
N ASP A 61 -6.25 6.49 19.68
CA ASP A 61 -4.80 6.35 19.64
C ASP A 61 -4.30 5.33 18.61
N VAL A 62 -5.22 4.58 17.99
CA VAL A 62 -4.87 3.71 16.86
C VAL A 62 -4.35 4.54 15.70
N GLU A 63 -3.21 4.12 15.16
CA GLU A 63 -2.66 4.68 13.92
C GLU A 63 -3.60 4.45 12.74
N ARG A 64 -3.79 5.51 11.98
CA ARG A 64 -4.64 5.54 10.80
C ARG A 64 -3.88 6.18 9.66
N THR A 65 -4.05 5.60 8.48
CA THR A 65 -3.57 6.20 7.23
C THR A 65 -4.66 7.09 6.67
N LEU A 66 -4.33 8.36 6.48
CA LEU A 66 -5.11 9.32 5.72
C LEU A 66 -4.82 9.13 4.24
N LYS A 67 -5.87 8.91 3.45
CA LYS A 67 -5.77 8.61 2.02
C LYS A 67 -6.72 9.50 1.25
N LYS A 68 -6.24 10.17 0.22
CA LYS A 68 -7.10 10.90 -0.72
C LYS A 68 -6.83 10.41 -2.11
N ARG A 69 -7.91 10.03 -2.81
CA ARG A 69 -7.83 9.72 -4.22
C ARG A 69 -7.44 10.97 -5.00
N GLN A 70 -6.31 10.89 -5.68
CA GLN A 70 -5.77 12.01 -6.43
C GLN A 70 -6.36 12.09 -7.84
N PRO A 71 -6.49 13.31 -8.40
CA PRO A 71 -6.77 13.50 -9.82
C PRO A 71 -5.71 12.81 -10.71
N GLN A 72 -6.14 12.32 -11.87
CA GLN A 72 -5.27 11.60 -12.83
C GLN A 72 -3.99 12.37 -13.18
N ASN A 73 -4.07 13.68 -13.39
CA ASN A 73 -2.91 14.51 -13.72
C ASN A 73 -1.89 14.59 -12.57
N VAL A 74 -2.35 14.55 -11.31
CA VAL A 74 -1.46 14.57 -10.14
C VAL A 74 -0.70 13.24 -10.04
N VAL A 75 -1.41 12.12 -10.23
CA VAL A 75 -0.78 10.78 -10.24
C VAL A 75 0.20 10.65 -11.41
N ALA A 76 -0.19 11.11 -12.60
CA ALA A 76 0.66 11.10 -13.80
C ALA A 76 1.96 11.89 -13.59
N ASN A 77 1.89 13.09 -13.00
CA ASN A 77 3.08 13.89 -12.68
C ASN A 77 3.99 13.15 -11.70
N ARG A 78 3.43 12.54 -10.66
CA ARG A 78 4.20 11.79 -9.67
C ARG A 78 4.86 10.55 -10.28
N ILE A 79 4.18 9.87 -11.21
CA ILE A 79 4.78 8.79 -12.01
C ILE A 79 5.95 9.33 -12.83
N GLN A 80 5.78 10.48 -13.50
CA GLN A 80 6.86 11.10 -14.26
C GLN A 80 8.07 11.42 -13.37
N ASP A 81 7.84 12.00 -12.18
CA ASP A 81 8.91 12.31 -11.22
C ASP A 81 9.69 11.06 -10.78
N ILE A 82 8.98 9.93 -10.56
CA ILE A 82 9.60 8.65 -10.23
C ILE A 82 10.50 8.16 -11.38
N LEU A 83 10.03 8.26 -12.62
CA LEU A 83 10.78 7.82 -13.80
C LEU A 83 11.99 8.71 -14.05
N ASP A 84 11.85 10.04 -13.92
CA ASP A 84 12.93 11.01 -14.10
C ASP A 84 14.03 10.86 -13.03
N ALA A 85 13.65 10.41 -11.82
CA ALA A 85 14.59 10.06 -10.75
C ALA A 85 15.32 8.73 -10.98
N GLY A 86 15.07 8.03 -12.09
CA GLY A 86 15.72 6.77 -12.46
C GLY A 86 14.92 5.51 -12.09
N GLY A 87 13.68 5.64 -11.60
CA GLY A 87 12.80 4.53 -11.29
C GLY A 87 13.14 3.83 -9.98
N GLU A 88 13.60 2.58 -10.04
CA GLU A 88 13.84 1.74 -8.86
C GLU A 88 14.87 2.36 -7.92
N ASN A 89 14.51 2.43 -6.64
CA ASN A 89 15.40 2.87 -5.57
C ASN A 89 15.00 2.19 -4.25
N TYR A 90 15.48 2.68 -3.11
CA TYR A 90 15.19 2.04 -1.83
C TYR A 90 13.69 2.06 -1.50
N ASP A 91 13.00 3.16 -1.83
CA ASP A 91 11.59 3.42 -1.52
C ASP A 91 10.67 3.25 -2.74
N VAL A 92 11.20 2.91 -3.92
CA VAL A 92 10.43 2.68 -5.15
C VAL A 92 10.80 1.34 -5.78
N GLU A 93 9.79 0.53 -6.09
CA GLU A 93 9.94 -0.76 -6.76
C GLU A 93 9.08 -0.80 -8.03
N LEU A 94 9.66 -1.23 -9.16
CA LEU A 94 8.97 -1.29 -10.45
C LEU A 94 8.59 -2.73 -10.80
N LYS A 95 7.41 -2.93 -11.39
CA LYS A 95 7.01 -4.20 -12.00
C LYS A 95 6.31 -3.97 -13.32
N SER A 96 6.60 -4.83 -14.29
CA SER A 96 5.96 -4.74 -15.62
C SER A 96 4.46 -5.08 -15.61
N SER A 97 3.98 -5.79 -14.61
CA SER A 97 2.61 -6.31 -14.51
C SER A 97 2.28 -6.67 -13.06
N ILE A 98 1.00 -6.89 -12.78
CA ILE A 98 0.55 -7.29 -11.44
C ILE A 98 0.78 -8.80 -11.22
N TYR A 99 0.27 -9.62 -12.14
CA TYR A 99 0.36 -11.09 -12.06
C TYR A 99 0.48 -11.80 -13.41
N ILE A 100 0.49 -11.09 -14.54
CA ILE A 100 0.74 -11.66 -15.85
C ILE A 100 2.24 -11.88 -16.07
N ASP A 101 2.65 -13.11 -16.38
CA ASP A 101 4.03 -13.45 -16.73
C ASP A 101 4.34 -13.02 -18.17
N THR A 102 4.73 -11.75 -18.29
CA THR A 102 5.08 -11.09 -19.56
C THR A 102 6.24 -11.78 -20.27
N LYS A 103 7.22 -12.31 -19.52
CA LYS A 103 8.35 -13.06 -20.08
C LYS A 103 7.88 -14.38 -20.69
N ARG A 104 7.02 -15.12 -19.99
CA ARG A 104 6.42 -16.33 -20.55
C ARG A 104 5.58 -16.03 -21.79
N LYS A 105 4.81 -14.93 -21.78
CA LYS A 105 4.05 -14.47 -22.95
C LYS A 105 4.93 -14.20 -24.16
N GLN A 106 6.10 -13.60 -23.96
CA GLN A 106 7.09 -13.36 -25.03
C GLN A 106 7.71 -14.66 -25.56
N HIS A 107 8.06 -15.61 -24.68
CA HIS A 107 8.73 -16.86 -25.08
C HIS A 107 7.77 -17.92 -25.64
N GLN A 108 6.51 -17.92 -25.22
CA GLN A 108 5.49 -18.88 -25.63
C GLN A 108 4.24 -18.15 -26.11
N PRO A 109 4.30 -17.43 -27.25
CA PRO A 109 3.15 -16.70 -27.77
C PRO A 109 2.04 -17.66 -28.24
N GLY A 110 0.79 -17.18 -28.24
CA GLY A 110 -0.36 -17.92 -28.79
C GLY A 110 -1.23 -18.66 -27.77
N LEU A 111 -0.91 -18.61 -26.47
CA LEU A 111 -1.81 -19.08 -25.41
C LEU A 111 -2.85 -18.01 -25.05
N LEU A 112 -3.89 -18.39 -24.32
CA LEU A 112 -4.87 -17.44 -23.81
C LEU A 112 -4.25 -16.60 -22.68
N LEU A 113 -4.66 -15.34 -22.52
CA LEU A 113 -4.10 -14.45 -21.49
C LEU A 113 -4.14 -15.06 -20.07
N LYS A 114 -5.21 -15.79 -19.75
CA LYS A 114 -5.38 -16.50 -18.48
C LYS A 114 -4.28 -17.52 -18.19
N ASP A 115 -3.66 -18.09 -19.22
CA ASP A 115 -2.61 -19.11 -19.08
C ASP A 115 -1.26 -18.49 -18.67
N TYR A 116 -1.13 -17.16 -18.78
CA TYR A 116 0.02 -16.39 -18.30
C TYR A 116 -0.16 -15.85 -16.87
N VAL A 117 -1.30 -16.09 -16.22
CA VAL A 117 -1.49 -15.73 -14.80
C VAL A 117 -0.51 -16.55 -13.95
N SER A 118 0.24 -15.86 -13.10
CA SER A 118 1.29 -16.45 -12.30
C SER A 118 1.08 -16.20 -10.81
N ASP A 119 0.79 -17.27 -10.07
CA ASP A 119 0.70 -17.21 -8.61
C ASP A 119 2.03 -16.81 -7.97
N LYS A 120 3.14 -17.18 -8.62
CA LYS A 120 4.49 -16.76 -8.23
C LYS A 120 4.66 -15.25 -8.30
N LEU A 121 4.08 -14.58 -9.30
CA LEU A 121 4.13 -13.11 -9.39
C LEU A 121 3.26 -12.47 -8.31
N LYS A 122 2.06 -13.01 -8.05
CA LYS A 122 1.21 -12.55 -6.94
C LYS A 122 1.93 -12.66 -5.58
N ARG A 123 2.60 -13.80 -5.33
CA ARG A 123 3.41 -14.00 -4.12
C ARG A 123 4.56 -13.00 -4.05
N LYS A 124 5.26 -12.73 -5.16
CA LYS A 124 6.33 -11.72 -5.20
C LYS A 124 5.81 -10.32 -4.90
N LEU A 125 4.67 -9.94 -5.44
CA LEU A 125 4.04 -8.66 -5.12
C LEU A 125 3.74 -8.55 -3.62
N ALA A 126 3.19 -9.61 -3.02
CA ALA A 126 2.96 -9.67 -1.57
C ALA A 126 4.26 -9.57 -0.77
N GLN A 127 5.38 -10.14 -1.25
CA GLN A 127 6.69 -10.02 -0.61
C GLN A 127 7.21 -8.58 -0.60
N GLU A 128 7.07 -7.85 -1.71
CA GLU A 128 7.46 -6.44 -1.77
C GLU A 128 6.58 -5.57 -0.86
N ILE A 129 5.26 -5.79 -0.86
CA ILE A 129 4.34 -5.09 0.06
C ILE A 129 4.76 -5.35 1.51
N CYS A 130 5.00 -6.61 1.88
CA CYS A 130 5.44 -7.01 3.22
C CYS A 130 6.76 -6.33 3.62
N ALA A 131 7.72 -6.28 2.69
CA ALA A 131 9.00 -5.63 2.90
C ALA A 131 8.89 -4.12 3.17
N PHE A 132 8.00 -3.43 2.45
CA PHE A 132 7.74 -2.00 2.66
C PHE A 132 7.04 -1.72 3.99
N LEU A 133 5.99 -2.48 4.32
CA LEU A 133 5.26 -2.35 5.59
C LEU A 133 6.19 -2.49 6.80
N ASN A 134 7.14 -3.43 6.74
CA ASN A 134 8.09 -3.70 7.81
C ASN A 134 9.27 -2.72 7.88
N ARG A 135 9.38 -1.74 6.98
CA ARG A 135 10.50 -0.78 6.93
C ARG A 135 10.03 0.66 6.93
N THR A 136 10.27 1.40 5.86
CA THR A 136 10.00 2.85 5.79
C THR A 136 8.68 3.17 5.10
N GLY A 137 7.95 2.15 4.63
CA GLY A 137 6.98 2.34 3.56
C GLY A 137 7.68 2.50 2.20
N GLY A 138 6.92 2.88 1.19
CA GLY A 138 7.44 3.07 -0.17
C GLY A 138 6.35 3.05 -1.23
N ILE A 139 6.76 2.92 -2.49
CA ILE A 139 5.88 2.92 -3.66
C ILE A 139 6.18 1.67 -4.50
N LEU A 140 5.12 0.94 -4.86
CA LEU A 140 5.14 -0.04 -5.94
C LEU A 140 4.49 0.58 -7.17
N LEU A 141 5.22 0.65 -8.27
CA LEU A 141 4.70 1.12 -9.55
C LEU A 141 4.62 -0.04 -10.54
N LEU A 142 3.40 -0.40 -10.91
CA LEU A 142 3.06 -1.52 -11.78
C LEU A 142 2.72 -1.02 -13.20
N GLY A 143 3.11 -1.80 -14.20
CA GLY A 143 2.99 -1.45 -15.62
C GLY A 143 4.23 -0.76 -16.19
N VAL A 144 5.37 -0.84 -15.50
CA VAL A 144 6.67 -0.29 -15.93
C VAL A 144 7.72 -1.39 -15.93
N ALA A 145 8.42 -1.58 -17.04
CA ALA A 145 9.50 -2.55 -17.14
C ALA A 145 10.82 -2.01 -16.53
N ASN A 146 11.77 -2.90 -16.29
CA ASN A 146 13.05 -2.56 -15.64
C ASN A 146 13.92 -1.55 -16.42
N ASP A 147 13.66 -1.39 -17.73
CA ASP A 147 14.29 -0.38 -18.60
C ASP A 147 13.50 0.94 -18.64
N LEU A 148 12.60 1.15 -17.66
CA LEU A 148 11.68 2.28 -17.54
C LEU A 148 10.64 2.37 -18.67
N LYS A 149 10.52 1.32 -19.50
CA LYS A 149 9.52 1.28 -20.56
C LYS A 149 8.12 1.13 -19.98
N ILE A 150 7.22 2.01 -20.40
CA ILE A 150 5.79 1.92 -20.10
C ILE A 150 5.19 0.74 -20.87
N VAL A 151 4.64 -0.23 -20.14
CA VAL A 151 4.01 -1.44 -20.70
C VAL A 151 2.52 -1.50 -20.42
N GLY A 152 2.06 -0.95 -19.30
CA GLY A 152 0.66 -0.97 -18.87
C GLY A 152 0.22 -2.26 -18.18
N CYS A 153 -0.91 -2.19 -17.49
CA CYS A 153 -1.56 -3.30 -16.77
C CYS A 153 -2.81 -3.83 -17.49
N GLU A 154 -3.02 -3.52 -18.78
CA GLU A 154 -4.25 -3.89 -19.49
C GLU A 154 -4.49 -5.41 -19.53
N ASP A 155 -3.42 -6.20 -19.70
CA ASP A 155 -3.51 -7.66 -19.67
C ASP A 155 -3.99 -8.16 -18.29
N ASP A 156 -3.52 -7.55 -17.19
CA ASP A 156 -3.92 -7.91 -15.84
C ASP A 156 -5.43 -7.65 -15.65
N PHE A 157 -5.92 -6.48 -16.08
CA PHE A 157 -7.33 -6.09 -16.00
C PHE A 157 -8.25 -6.90 -16.91
N SER A 158 -7.74 -7.36 -18.06
CA SER A 158 -8.51 -8.13 -19.04
C SER A 158 -8.78 -9.57 -18.58
N VAL A 159 -7.87 -10.13 -17.78
CA VAL A 159 -8.01 -11.49 -17.25
C VAL A 159 -8.87 -11.52 -15.97
N HIS A 160 -8.99 -10.39 -15.28
CA HIS A 160 -9.82 -10.30 -14.10
C HIS A 160 -11.30 -10.49 -14.46
N PRO A 161 -12.03 -11.41 -13.82
CA PRO A 161 -13.40 -11.79 -14.21
C PRO A 161 -14.48 -10.76 -13.83
N GLY A 162 -14.12 -9.68 -13.14
CA GLY A 162 -15.05 -8.63 -12.71
C GLY A 162 -15.24 -7.53 -13.77
N ASP A 163 -16.45 -6.98 -13.81
CA ASP A 163 -16.76 -5.72 -14.49
C ASP A 163 -16.35 -4.52 -13.61
N GLY A 164 -16.18 -3.35 -14.22
CA GLY A 164 -15.79 -2.13 -13.51
C GLY A 164 -14.70 -1.36 -14.24
N THR A 165 -14.32 -0.22 -13.66
CA THR A 165 -13.21 0.58 -14.16
C THR A 165 -11.87 -0.16 -13.96
N HIS A 166 -10.81 0.26 -14.64
CA HIS A 166 -9.47 -0.29 -14.40
C HIS A 166 -9.00 -0.10 -12.95
N GLU A 167 -9.47 0.96 -12.30
CA GLU A 167 -9.18 1.20 -10.90
C GLU A 167 -9.93 0.22 -9.98
N ASP A 168 -11.24 0.02 -10.17
CA ASP A 168 -11.99 -0.97 -9.38
C ASP A 168 -11.34 -2.37 -9.50
N LYS A 169 -10.87 -2.70 -10.71
CA LYS A 169 -10.13 -3.93 -10.97
C LYS A 169 -8.79 -3.96 -10.25
N ALA A 170 -8.03 -2.86 -10.25
CA ALA A 170 -6.77 -2.77 -9.52
C ALA A 170 -6.99 -3.00 -8.02
N ASP A 171 -7.99 -2.34 -7.43
CA ASP A 171 -8.33 -2.50 -6.01
C ASP A 171 -8.71 -3.94 -5.67
N LEU A 172 -9.58 -4.57 -6.46
CA LEU A 172 -10.00 -5.96 -6.26
C LEU A 172 -8.83 -6.94 -6.42
N ILE A 173 -8.01 -6.76 -7.45
CA ILE A 173 -6.84 -7.61 -7.69
C ILE A 173 -5.87 -7.54 -6.51
N ILE A 174 -5.45 -6.33 -6.13
CA ILE A 174 -4.46 -6.14 -5.06
C ILE A 174 -5.02 -6.60 -3.73
N SER A 175 -6.28 -6.28 -3.42
CA SER A 175 -6.95 -6.75 -2.19
C SER A 175 -7.00 -8.27 -2.13
N SER A 176 -7.34 -8.95 -3.23
CA SER A 176 -7.35 -10.42 -3.29
C SER A 176 -5.95 -11.04 -3.06
N ILE A 177 -4.89 -10.37 -3.51
CA ILE A 177 -3.50 -10.80 -3.27
C ILE A 177 -3.19 -10.62 -1.77
N VAL A 178 -3.55 -9.48 -1.19
CA VAL A 178 -3.33 -9.22 0.24
C VAL A 178 -4.07 -10.24 1.10
N GLU A 179 -5.36 -10.46 0.86
CA GLU A 179 -6.20 -11.45 1.56
C GLU A 179 -5.62 -12.86 1.47
N LYS A 180 -5.17 -13.25 0.28
CA LYS A 180 -4.60 -14.56 0.04
C LYS A 180 -3.31 -14.77 0.83
N TYR A 181 -2.37 -13.82 0.79
CA TYR A 181 -1.01 -14.05 1.27
C TYR A 181 -0.71 -13.51 2.66
N PHE A 182 -1.41 -12.51 3.20
CA PHE A 182 -1.08 -11.94 4.51
C PHE A 182 -1.81 -12.62 5.66
N VAL A 183 -1.14 -12.69 6.82
CA VAL A 183 -1.73 -13.21 8.07
C VAL A 183 -2.81 -12.27 8.60
N LYS A 184 -2.57 -10.95 8.57
CA LYS A 184 -3.51 -9.90 9.00
C LYS A 184 -3.90 -9.00 7.80
N PRO A 185 -4.70 -9.49 6.84
CA PRO A 185 -4.95 -8.76 5.59
C PRO A 185 -5.66 -7.42 5.79
N TYR A 186 -6.64 -7.33 6.70
CA TYR A 186 -7.34 -6.07 6.98
C TYR A 186 -6.41 -4.99 7.55
N ALA A 187 -5.51 -5.35 8.46
CA ALA A 187 -4.50 -4.42 8.96
C ALA A 187 -3.62 -3.92 7.81
N VAL A 188 -3.18 -4.81 6.92
CA VAL A 188 -2.35 -4.45 5.76
C VAL A 188 -3.08 -3.49 4.81
N LEU A 189 -4.36 -3.74 4.53
CA LEU A 189 -5.16 -2.88 3.65
C LEU A 189 -5.28 -1.45 4.18
N ASN A 190 -5.26 -1.26 5.51
CA ASN A 190 -5.22 0.07 6.11
C ASN A 190 -3.95 0.86 5.77
N HIS A 191 -2.85 0.20 5.44
CA HIS A 191 -1.56 0.84 5.15
C HIS A 191 -1.23 1.00 3.66
N ILE A 192 -2.09 0.51 2.76
CA ILE A 192 -1.87 0.66 1.31
C ILE A 192 -2.89 1.62 0.68
N HIS A 193 -2.42 2.49 -0.21
CA HIS A 193 -3.27 3.34 -1.05
C HIS A 193 -3.01 3.00 -2.51
N ILE A 194 -4.03 2.50 -3.20
CA ILE A 194 -3.94 2.04 -4.58
C ILE A 194 -4.54 3.13 -5.47
N GLN A 195 -3.83 3.46 -6.55
CA GLN A 195 -4.28 4.43 -7.53
C GLN A 195 -4.01 3.90 -8.93
N CYS A 196 -5.03 3.92 -9.79
CA CYS A 196 -4.86 3.62 -11.21
C CYS A 196 -4.84 4.91 -12.02
N CYS A 197 -3.85 5.05 -12.91
CA CYS A 197 -3.67 6.24 -13.73
C CYS A 197 -3.44 5.89 -15.20
N GLU A 198 -4.07 6.63 -16.10
CA GLU A 198 -3.68 6.63 -17.51
C GLU A 198 -2.42 7.50 -17.69
N PHE A 199 -1.39 6.92 -18.29
CA PHE A 199 -0.08 7.54 -18.52
C PHE A 199 0.49 7.03 -19.84
N GLN A 200 0.72 7.93 -20.80
CA GLN A 200 1.19 7.59 -22.16
C GLN A 200 0.31 6.50 -22.83
N ASP A 201 -1.01 6.71 -22.83
CA ASP A 201 -2.02 5.80 -23.40
C ASP A 201 -2.03 4.38 -22.79
N ARG A 202 -1.49 4.24 -21.57
CA ARG A 202 -1.42 2.99 -20.81
C ARG A 202 -1.92 3.18 -19.40
N HIS A 203 -2.51 2.15 -18.82
CA HIS A 203 -2.93 2.19 -17.42
C HIS A 203 -1.84 1.62 -16.52
N LEU A 204 -1.38 2.45 -15.59
CA LEU A 204 -0.43 2.09 -14.54
C LEU A 204 -1.15 1.99 -13.20
N VAL A 205 -0.58 1.21 -12.28
CA VAL A 205 -1.07 1.12 -10.91
C VAL A 205 0.05 1.53 -9.97
N MET A 206 -0.19 2.58 -9.19
CA MET A 206 0.69 3.03 -8.12
C MET A 206 0.10 2.56 -6.78
N ILE A 207 0.91 1.92 -5.96
CA ILE A 207 0.55 1.54 -4.60
C ILE A 207 1.49 2.26 -3.65
N GLU A 208 0.96 3.21 -2.90
CA GLU A 208 1.67 3.84 -1.79
C GLU A 208 1.49 3.02 -0.53
N ILE A 209 2.58 2.73 0.15
CA ILE A 209 2.60 1.84 1.31
C ILE A 209 3.21 2.61 2.47
N THR A 210 2.49 2.69 3.57
CA THR A 210 3.00 3.27 4.81
C THR A 210 3.61 2.17 5.68
N LYS A 211 4.56 2.55 6.54
CA LYS A 211 5.12 1.63 7.54
C LYS A 211 4.02 1.19 8.53
N MET A 212 4.06 -0.07 8.93
CA MET A 212 3.32 -0.59 10.08
C MET A 212 4.18 -0.56 11.35
N GLN A 213 3.58 -0.26 12.50
CA GLN A 213 4.26 -0.45 13.80
C GLN A 213 4.35 -1.93 14.17
N ASP A 214 3.28 -2.67 13.89
CA ASP A 214 3.25 -4.12 13.96
C ASP A 214 3.98 -4.75 12.78
N LEU A 215 4.65 -5.88 13.02
CA LEU A 215 5.25 -6.67 11.94
C LEU A 215 4.17 -7.30 11.05
N ALA A 216 4.29 -7.06 9.75
CA ALA A 216 3.49 -7.70 8.71
C ALA A 216 4.11 -9.03 8.31
N PHE A 217 3.30 -10.09 8.27
CA PHE A 217 3.74 -11.44 7.91
C PHE A 217 2.93 -12.01 6.74
N LEU A 218 3.63 -12.78 5.90
CA LEU A 218 3.00 -13.62 4.87
C LEU A 218 2.74 -15.03 5.41
N LYS A 219 1.61 -15.62 5.02
CA LYS A 219 1.26 -17.02 5.23
C LYS A 219 2.21 -17.93 4.44
N LYS A 220 2.68 -19.03 5.01
CA LYS A 220 3.29 -20.13 4.26
C LYS A 220 2.25 -21.19 3.90
N GLU A 221 2.65 -22.14 3.05
CA GLU A 221 1.82 -23.30 2.72
C GLU A 221 1.60 -24.21 3.94
N ALA A 222 2.59 -24.30 4.84
CA ALA A 222 2.45 -25.02 6.09
C ALA A 222 1.50 -24.26 7.05
N PRO A 223 0.51 -24.94 7.66
CA PRO A 223 -0.38 -24.32 8.64
C PRO A 223 0.41 -23.70 9.80
N ASN A 224 0.01 -22.50 10.22
CA ASN A 224 0.61 -21.75 11.33
C ASN A 224 2.09 -21.36 11.14
N ASP A 225 2.62 -21.42 9.93
CA ASP A 225 3.96 -20.90 9.61
C ASP A 225 3.85 -19.60 8.80
N ALA A 226 4.78 -18.69 9.05
CA ALA A 226 4.75 -17.34 8.51
C ALA A 226 6.15 -16.87 8.08
N GLU A 227 6.19 -15.93 7.14
CA GLU A 227 7.41 -15.31 6.66
C GLU A 227 7.37 -13.81 6.88
N LEU A 228 8.46 -13.29 7.40
CA LEU A 228 8.73 -11.87 7.47
C LEU A 228 9.64 -11.48 6.31
N TYR A 229 9.36 -10.35 5.66
CA TYR A 229 10.22 -9.77 4.65
C TYR A 229 10.60 -8.34 5.03
N ILE A 230 11.83 -7.94 4.70
CA ILE A 230 12.28 -6.55 4.80
C ILE A 230 12.89 -6.07 3.48
N ARG A 231 12.93 -4.76 3.29
CA ARG A 231 13.73 -4.14 2.23
C ARG A 231 15.22 -4.18 2.60
N SER A 232 16.05 -4.62 1.65
CA SER A 232 17.51 -4.59 1.72
C SER A 232 18.07 -4.13 0.37
N GLY A 233 18.34 -2.83 0.27
CA GLY A 233 18.58 -2.18 -1.02
C GLY A 233 17.30 -2.15 -1.85
N THR A 234 17.38 -2.58 -3.11
CA THR A 234 16.24 -2.65 -4.03
C THR A 234 15.49 -3.99 -4.02
N SER A 235 15.64 -4.82 -2.97
CA SER A 235 14.95 -6.11 -2.93
C SER A 235 14.28 -6.43 -1.60
N ALA A 236 13.14 -7.13 -1.67
CA ALA A 236 12.55 -7.82 -0.53
C ALA A 236 13.37 -9.07 -0.18
N ARG A 237 13.77 -9.20 1.09
CA ARG A 237 14.50 -10.36 1.62
C ARG A 237 13.76 -10.98 2.79
N PRO A 238 13.64 -12.32 2.83
CA PRO A 238 13.07 -12.99 3.99
C PRO A 238 14.00 -12.86 5.18
N ILE A 239 13.44 -12.67 6.37
CA ILE A 239 14.16 -12.74 7.63
C ILE A 239 13.79 -14.04 8.35
N PRO A 240 14.77 -14.90 8.68
CA PRO A 240 14.56 -16.03 9.58
C PRO A 240 14.12 -15.54 10.96
N PHE A 241 13.22 -16.29 11.62
CA PHE A 241 12.70 -15.92 12.95
C PHE A 241 13.80 -15.58 13.97
N CYS A 242 14.91 -16.34 13.97
CA CYS A 242 16.04 -16.12 14.87
C CYS A 242 16.82 -14.81 14.65
N GLN A 243 16.54 -14.08 13.57
CA GLN A 243 17.19 -12.81 13.23
C GLN A 243 16.24 -11.61 13.40
N ILE A 244 14.99 -11.79 13.83
CA ILE A 244 14.03 -10.68 13.92
C ILE A 244 14.53 -9.60 14.88
N GLU A 245 15.13 -9.97 16.00
CA GLU A 245 15.66 -9.05 17.01
C GLU A 245 16.84 -8.20 16.50
N ASP A 246 17.54 -8.63 15.44
CA ASP A 246 18.60 -7.85 14.81
C ASP A 246 18.05 -6.60 14.09
N TYR A 247 16.77 -6.62 13.71
CA TYR A 247 16.14 -5.57 12.91
C TYR A 247 15.04 -4.82 13.66
N PHE A 248 14.42 -5.45 14.66
CA PHE A 248 13.25 -4.93 15.35
C PHE A 248 13.41 -4.98 16.87
N LYS A 249 13.12 -3.85 17.51
CA LYS A 249 12.95 -3.82 18.97
C LYS A 249 11.57 -4.36 19.31
N LEU A 250 11.50 -5.61 19.73
CA LEU A 250 10.26 -6.23 20.16
C LEU A 250 9.90 -5.73 21.57
N LYS A 251 8.69 -5.18 21.73
CA LYS A 251 8.13 -4.89 23.05
C LYS A 251 7.44 -6.15 23.60
N PRO A 252 7.71 -6.57 24.86
CA PRO A 252 6.96 -7.64 25.49
C PRO A 252 5.47 -7.29 25.59
N LEU A 253 4.57 -8.22 25.26
CA LEU A 253 3.15 -8.05 25.54
C LEU A 253 2.96 -7.93 27.07
N GLY A 254 2.43 -6.79 27.54
CA GLY A 254 1.94 -6.64 28.92
C GLY A 254 2.74 -5.75 29.87
N MET A 255 3.71 -4.96 29.39
CA MET A 255 4.20 -3.82 30.19
C MET A 255 3.54 -2.54 29.69
N VAL A 256 2.50 -2.11 30.40
CA VAL A 256 2.04 -0.71 30.36
C VAL A 256 3.25 0.12 30.78
N ASP A 257 3.65 1.07 29.93
CA ASP A 257 4.71 2.01 30.26
C ASP A 257 4.33 2.68 31.58
N ALA A 258 5.09 2.39 32.65
CA ALA A 258 4.94 3.05 33.93
C ALA A 258 5.53 4.46 33.79
N SER A 259 4.73 5.38 33.25
CA SER A 259 4.92 6.82 33.37
C SER A 259 4.17 7.36 34.58
#